data_AF-A0A6U3JEU8-F1
#
_entry.id   AF-A0A6U3JEU8-F1
#
_cell.length_a   1.000
_cell.length_b   1.000
_cell.length_c   1.000
_cell.angle_alpha   90.00
_cell.angle_beta   90.00
_cell.angle_gamma   90.00
#
_symmetry.space_group_name_H-M   'P 1'
#
loop_
_entity.id
_entity.type
_entity.pdbx_description
1 polymer ?
#
loop_
_entity_poly.entity_id
_entity_poly.type
_entity_poly.pdbx_seq_one_letter_code
_entity_poly.pdbx_strand_id
1 'polypeptide(L)'
;GPPPGGSPSVRYARRIPNTGPSGLAFLGAYLGCVVYGFYYIGVGNKSRRAERDEKKVARAMLIPFLQAEEDRRYVTWKAEATAIEAKIMAHVPGWKSGRNVYHTTWMPPMVTVSPGMVWG
;
A
#
# COMPACT_ATOMS: atom_id res chain seq x y z
N GLY A 1 10.00 -70.78 48.59
CA GLY A 1 8.83 -69.88 48.66
C GLY A 1 9.32 -68.44 48.63
N PRO A 2 8.45 -67.45 48.37
CA PRO A 2 8.83 -66.05 48.49
C PRO A 2 9.38 -65.74 49.90
N PRO A 3 10.28 -64.76 50.05
CA PRO A 3 10.85 -64.40 51.36
C PRO A 3 9.74 -64.03 52.37
N PRO A 4 9.92 -64.32 53.67
CA PRO A 4 8.96 -63.92 54.71
C PRO A 4 8.85 -62.39 54.72
N GLY A 5 7.74 -61.87 54.21
CA GLY A 5 7.49 -60.43 53.97
C GLY A 5 6.97 -60.07 52.58
N GLY A 6 7.09 -60.96 51.59
CA GLY A 6 6.57 -60.74 50.23
C GLY A 6 7.33 -59.66 49.43
N SER A 7 7.16 -59.65 48.11
CA SER A 7 7.74 -58.61 47.25
C SER A 7 6.99 -57.28 47.44
N PRO A 8 7.66 -56.13 47.34
CA PRO A 8 7.01 -54.83 47.47
C PRO A 8 5.91 -54.68 46.41
N SER A 9 4.84 -53.96 46.76
CA SER A 9 3.70 -53.76 45.86
C SER A 9 4.16 -53.02 44.59
N VAL A 10 4.19 -53.72 43.46
CA VAL A 10 4.47 -53.12 42.16
C VAL A 10 3.23 -52.35 41.73
N ARG A 11 3.38 -51.04 41.54
CA ARG A 11 2.27 -50.19 41.10
C ARG A 11 2.02 -50.44 39.61
N TYR A 12 0.82 -50.91 39.28
CA TYR A 12 0.42 -51.28 37.92
C TYR A 12 -0.52 -50.25 37.26
N ALA A 13 -1.08 -49.32 38.04
CA ALA A 13 -2.04 -48.34 37.55
C ALA A 13 -1.36 -47.15 36.84
N ARG A 14 -2.00 -46.68 35.76
CA ARG A 14 -1.55 -45.50 34.99
C ARG A 14 -1.64 -44.23 35.85
N ARG A 15 -0.55 -43.48 35.94
CA ARG A 15 -0.50 -42.15 36.59
C ARG A 15 -0.10 -41.09 35.58
N ILE A 16 -1.09 -40.40 35.02
CA ILE A 16 -0.82 -39.19 34.24
C ILE A 16 -1.06 -38.00 35.17
N PRO A 17 -0.03 -37.21 35.48
CA PRO A 17 -0.23 -35.97 36.19
C PRO A 17 -0.87 -34.93 35.27
N ASN A 18 -1.99 -34.34 35.68
CA ASN A 18 -2.58 -33.16 35.00
C ASN A 18 -1.84 -31.89 35.42
N THR A 19 -0.51 -31.89 35.29
CA THR A 19 0.33 -30.77 35.68
C THR A 19 0.37 -29.77 34.54
N GLY A 20 -0.35 -28.66 34.71
CA GLY A 20 -0.34 -27.53 33.80
C GLY A 20 -1.16 -26.37 34.37
N PRO A 21 -0.93 -25.14 33.89
CA PRO A 21 -1.82 -24.02 34.18
C PRO A 21 -3.27 -24.35 33.79
N SER A 22 -4.23 -23.84 34.54
CA SER A 22 -5.64 -24.00 34.17
C SER A 22 -5.93 -23.34 32.82
N GLY A 23 -6.97 -23.77 32.11
CA GLY A 23 -7.37 -23.16 30.83
C GLY A 23 -7.62 -21.65 30.94
N LEU A 24 -8.15 -21.20 32.08
CA LEU A 24 -8.33 -19.77 32.38
C LEU A 24 -7.00 -19.02 32.54
N ALA A 25 -5.97 -19.66 33.09
CA ALA A 25 -4.64 -19.06 33.19
C ALA A 25 -4.02 -18.84 31.81
N PHE A 26 -4.17 -19.82 30.90
CA PHE A 26 -3.74 -19.65 29.50
C PHE A 26 -4.53 -18.57 28.77
N LEU A 27 -5.85 -18.54 28.93
CA LEU A 27 -6.69 -17.51 28.32
C LEU A 27 -6.33 -16.11 28.85
N GLY A 28 -6.12 -15.97 30.15
CA GLY A 28 -5.71 -14.70 30.77
C GLY A 28 -4.35 -14.22 30.27
N ALA A 29 -3.36 -15.11 30.19
CA ALA A 29 -2.04 -14.78 29.64
C ALA A 29 -2.13 -14.36 28.17
N TYR A 30 -2.89 -15.08 27.36
CA TYR A 30 -3.09 -14.75 25.95
C TYR A 30 -3.77 -13.38 25.78
N LEU A 31 -4.86 -13.14 26.50
CA LEU A 31 -5.57 -11.85 26.46
C LEU A 31 -4.66 -10.71 26.93
N GLY A 32 -3.86 -10.92 27.98
CA GLY A 32 -2.88 -9.94 28.45
C GLY A 32 -1.87 -9.57 27.36
N CYS A 33 -1.28 -10.57 26.70
CA CYS A 33 -0.35 -10.35 25.59
C CYS A 33 -1.00 -9.61 24.42
N VAL A 34 -2.24 -9.98 24.06
CA VAL A 34 -2.97 -9.37 22.95
C VAL A 34 -3.29 -7.90 23.24
N VAL A 35 -3.86 -7.60 24.42
CA VAL A 35 -4.19 -6.22 24.82
C VAL A 35 -2.94 -5.35 24.83
N TYR A 36 -1.84 -5.85 25.38
CA TYR A 36 -0.56 -5.15 25.38
C TYR A 36 -0.03 -4.92 23.95
N GLY A 37 -0.09 -5.93 23.08
CA GLY A 37 0.32 -5.81 21.68
C GLY A 37 -0.48 -4.73 20.93
N PHE A 38 -1.80 -4.71 21.09
CA PHE A 38 -2.66 -3.70 20.45
C PHE A 38 -2.41 -2.29 20.95
N TYR A 39 -2.03 -2.11 22.21
CA TYR A 39 -1.61 -0.81 22.74
C TYR A 39 -0.39 -0.25 22.00
N TYR A 40 0.68 -1.06 21.84
CA TYR A 40 1.88 -0.62 21.11
C TYR A 40 1.62 -0.39 19.63
N ILE A 41 0.76 -1.20 19.00
CA ILE A 41 0.32 -0.97 17.62
C ILE A 41 -0.38 0.38 17.50
N GLY A 42 -1.24 0.74 18.46
CA GLY A 42 -1.92 2.04 18.49
C GLY A 42 -0.93 3.21 18.55
N VAL A 43 0.06 3.12 19.45
CA VAL A 43 1.13 4.12 19.56
C VAL A 43 1.95 4.21 18.27
N GLY A 44 2.39 3.08 17.71
CA GLY A 44 3.16 3.04 16.46
C GLY A 44 2.39 3.58 15.26
N ASN A 45 1.09 3.29 15.17
CA ASN A 45 0.22 3.79 14.10
C ASN A 45 0.04 5.31 14.18
N LYS A 46 0.03 5.89 15.38
CA LYS A 46 -0.02 7.35 15.57
C LYS A 46 1.25 8.01 15.01
N SER A 47 2.42 7.49 15.33
CA SER A 47 3.70 8.00 14.81
C SER A 47 3.78 7.85 13.28
N ARG A 48 3.45 6.68 12.74
CA ARG A 48 3.42 6.44 11.28
C ARG A 48 2.44 7.36 10.56
N ARG A 49 1.31 7.71 11.17
CA ARG A 49 0.36 8.67 10.61
C ARG A 49 0.97 10.06 10.54
N ALA A 50 1.62 10.51 11.62
CA ALA A 50 2.31 11.80 11.66
C ALA A 50 3.38 11.91 10.56
N GLU A 51 4.23 10.89 10.40
CA GLU A 51 5.25 10.84 9.33
C GLU A 51 4.63 10.89 7.93
N ARG A 52 3.52 10.16 7.71
CA ARG A 52 2.82 10.18 6.42
C ARG A 52 2.20 11.53 6.14
N ASP A 53 1.69 12.21 7.15
CA ASP A 53 1.06 13.52 7.00
C ASP A 53 2.13 14.59 6.74
N GLU A 54 3.28 14.54 7.41
CA GLU A 54 4.45 15.36 7.08
C GLU A 54 4.88 15.17 5.62
N LYS A 55 5.01 13.92 5.15
CA LYS A 55 5.34 13.61 3.75
C LYS A 55 4.31 14.18 2.77
N LYS A 56 3.00 14.11 3.10
CA LYS A 56 1.95 14.68 2.25
C LYS A 56 2.03 16.20 2.21
N VAL A 57 2.29 16.84 3.34
CA VAL A 57 2.43 18.31 3.43
C VAL A 57 3.62 18.77 2.61
N ALA A 58 4.79 18.12 2.78
CA ALA A 58 5.98 18.40 1.98
C ALA A 58 5.70 18.25 0.47
N ARG A 59 4.98 17.19 0.07
CA ARG A 59 4.58 17.00 -1.32
C ARG A 59 3.61 18.07 -1.80
N ALA A 60 2.61 18.45 -1.01
CA ALA A 60 1.63 19.46 -1.37
C ALA A 60 2.27 20.83 -1.64
N MET A 61 3.34 21.16 -0.91
CA MET A 61 4.13 22.38 -1.13
C MET A 61 4.91 22.35 -2.45
N LEU A 62 5.41 21.18 -2.86
CA LEU A 62 6.23 21.02 -4.07
C LEU A 62 5.40 20.82 -5.35
N ILE A 63 4.22 20.19 -5.25
CA ILE A 63 3.33 19.92 -6.38
C ILE A 63 3.09 21.14 -7.29
N PRO A 64 2.75 22.35 -6.80
CA PRO A 64 2.47 23.47 -7.71
C PRO A 64 3.67 23.87 -8.57
N PHE A 65 4.90 23.74 -8.06
CA PHE A 65 6.10 24.01 -8.84
C PHE A 65 6.32 22.95 -9.91
N LEU A 66 6.22 21.67 -9.54
CA LEU A 66 6.35 20.55 -10.48
C LEU A 66 5.25 20.57 -11.54
N GLN A 67 4.03 20.92 -11.16
CA GLN A 67 2.91 21.06 -12.09
C GLN A 67 3.16 22.19 -13.08
N ALA A 68 3.67 23.34 -12.62
CA ALA A 68 3.99 24.46 -13.51
C ALA A 68 5.11 24.12 -14.50
N GLU A 69 6.11 23.34 -14.08
CA GLU A 69 7.16 22.84 -14.97
C GLU A 69 6.59 21.86 -16.02
N GLU A 70 5.73 20.92 -15.60
CA GLU A 70 5.10 19.98 -16.52
C GLU A 70 4.13 20.68 -17.48
N ASP A 71 3.36 21.66 -17.01
CA ASP A 71 2.45 22.45 -17.85
C ASP A 71 3.23 23.21 -18.94
N ARG A 72 4.41 23.77 -18.61
CA ARG A 72 5.31 24.40 -19.60
C ARG A 72 5.79 23.39 -20.65
N ARG A 73 6.25 22.21 -20.20
CA ARG A 73 6.69 21.12 -21.08
C ARG A 73 5.56 20.61 -21.98
N TYR A 74 4.35 20.55 -21.44
CA TYR A 74 3.17 20.11 -22.17
C TYR A 74 2.79 21.08 -23.28
N VAL A 75 2.82 22.39 -23.02
CA VAL A 75 2.48 23.42 -24.02
C VAL A 75 3.46 23.37 -25.19
N THR A 76 4.77 23.26 -24.92
CA THR A 76 5.78 23.17 -25.98
C THR A 76 5.58 21.90 -26.82
N TRP A 77 5.42 20.75 -26.18
CA TRP A 77 5.17 19.49 -26.86
C TRP A 77 3.87 19.54 -27.69
N LYS A 78 2.80 20.11 -27.15
CA LYS A 78 1.51 20.19 -27.85
C LYS A 78 1.58 21.08 -29.10
N ALA A 79 2.35 22.16 -29.05
CA ALA A 79 2.60 22.99 -30.22
C ALA A 79 3.33 22.21 -31.33
N GLU A 80 4.36 21.45 -30.97
CA GLU A 80 5.10 20.58 -31.90
C GLU A 80 4.19 19.48 -32.49
N ALA A 81 3.43 18.78 -31.64
CA ALA A 81 2.51 17.73 -32.07
C ALA A 81 1.45 18.26 -33.05
N THR A 82 0.90 19.46 -32.78
CA THR A 82 -0.07 20.11 -33.67
C THR A 82 0.56 20.51 -35.00
N ALA A 83 1.82 20.98 -35.00
CA ALA A 83 2.54 21.30 -36.22
C ALA A 83 2.87 20.06 -37.06
N ILE A 84 3.18 18.94 -36.41
CA ILE A 84 3.38 17.63 -37.07
C ILE A 84 2.05 17.14 -37.67
N GLU A 85 0.96 17.22 -36.89
CA GLU A 85 -0.38 16.84 -37.35
C GLU A 85 -0.80 17.64 -38.59
N ALA A 86 -0.56 18.96 -38.60
CA ALA A 86 -0.85 19.82 -39.75
C ALA A 86 -0.09 19.44 -41.02
N LYS A 87 1.18 19.02 -40.88
CA LYS A 87 1.98 18.54 -42.01
C LYS A 87 1.48 17.20 -42.53
N ILE A 88 1.20 16.25 -41.64
CA ILE A 88 0.75 14.91 -42.01
C ILE A 88 -0.65 14.97 -42.65
N MET A 89 -1.57 15.74 -42.08
CA MET A 89 -2.98 15.79 -42.50
C MET A 89 -3.27 16.84 -43.59
N ALA A 90 -2.24 17.45 -44.18
CA ALA A 90 -2.40 18.51 -45.18
C ALA A 90 -3.24 18.11 -46.42
N HIS A 91 -3.28 16.82 -46.74
CA HIS A 91 -3.94 16.29 -47.93
C HIS A 91 -5.37 15.76 -47.65
N VAL A 92 -5.87 15.84 -46.41
CA VAL A 92 -7.18 15.31 -46.02
C VAL A 92 -8.22 16.45 -46.00
N PRO A 93 -9.27 16.41 -46.84
CA PRO A 93 -10.25 17.49 -46.91
C PRO A 93 -11.07 17.57 -45.61
N GLY A 94 -11.27 18.79 -45.10
CA GLY A 94 -12.09 19.06 -43.90
C GLY A 94 -11.39 18.82 -42.56
N TRP A 95 -10.13 18.33 -42.55
CA TRP A 95 -9.35 18.17 -41.32
C TRP A 95 -8.91 19.53 -40.75
N LYS A 96 -8.97 19.65 -39.42
CA LYS A 96 -8.56 20.85 -38.69
C LYS A 96 -7.62 20.45 -37.55
N SER A 97 -6.32 20.66 -37.76
CA SER A 97 -5.29 20.29 -36.79
C SER A 97 -5.44 21.00 -35.46
N GLY A 98 -5.17 20.29 -34.36
CA GLY A 98 -5.29 20.83 -33.00
C GLY A 98 -6.73 21.12 -32.54
N ARG A 99 -7.76 20.75 -33.32
CA ARG A 99 -9.16 20.85 -32.91
C ARG A 99 -9.44 19.90 -31.74
N ASN A 100 -10.14 20.39 -30.71
CA ASN A 100 -10.59 19.52 -29.63
C ASN A 100 -11.66 18.54 -30.16
N VAL A 101 -11.49 17.26 -29.83
CA VAL A 101 -12.50 16.22 -30.12
C VAL A 101 -13.70 16.38 -29.19
N TYR A 102 -13.47 16.87 -27.97
CA TYR A 102 -14.53 17.12 -27.01
C TYR A 102 -15.16 18.49 -27.23
N HIS A 103 -16.49 18.55 -27.13
CA HIS A 103 -17.26 19.79 -27.20
C HIS A 103 -17.32 20.55 -25.87
N THR A 104 -16.73 20.00 -24.81
CA THR A 104 -16.79 20.52 -23.45
C THR A 104 -15.43 21.08 -23.02
N THR A 105 -15.03 20.80 -21.77
CA THR A 105 -13.79 21.31 -21.17
C THR A 105 -12.55 20.65 -21.80
N TRP A 106 -11.39 21.28 -21.62
CA TRP A 106 -10.12 20.66 -21.93
C TRP A 106 -9.96 19.31 -21.22
N MET A 107 -9.51 18.31 -21.96
CA MET A 107 -9.18 16.99 -21.44
C MET A 107 -7.71 16.68 -21.75
N PRO A 108 -7.00 15.98 -20.85
CA PRO A 108 -5.65 15.52 -21.14
C PRO A 108 -5.68 14.55 -22.34
N PRO A 109 -4.62 14.55 -23.17
CA PRO A 109 -4.53 13.61 -24.27
C PRO A 109 -4.39 12.17 -23.75
N MET A 110 -4.71 11.21 -24.60
CA MET A 110 -4.49 9.80 -24.26
C MET A 110 -3.00 9.50 -24.04
N VAL A 111 -2.72 8.60 -23.10
CA VAL A 111 -1.36 8.21 -22.68
C VAL A 111 -0.50 7.72 -23.85
N THR A 112 -1.10 7.16 -24.90
CA THR A 112 -0.41 6.69 -26.11
C THR A 112 0.14 7.82 -26.98
N VAL A 113 -0.42 9.03 -26.86
CA VAL A 113 -0.07 10.18 -27.69
C VAL A 113 0.83 11.15 -26.93
N SER A 114 0.59 11.32 -25.63
CA SER A 114 1.46 12.10 -24.77
C SER A 114 2.82 11.39 -24.64
N PRO A 115 3.96 12.10 -24.66
CA PRO A 115 5.22 11.55 -24.23
C PRO A 115 5.05 11.17 -22.76
N GLY A 116 4.86 9.89 -22.51
CA GLY A 116 4.86 9.37 -21.15
C GLY A 116 6.21 9.69 -20.52
N MET A 117 6.23 9.86 -19.20
CA MET A 117 7.46 9.60 -18.46
C MET A 117 7.82 8.14 -18.77
N VAL A 118 8.80 7.94 -19.65
CA VAL A 118 9.35 6.62 -19.99
C VAL A 118 9.94 6.06 -18.70
N TRP A 119 9.13 5.34 -17.94
CA TRP A 119 9.64 4.39 -16.98
C TRP A 119 10.07 3.19 -17.79
N GLY A 120 11.40 3.00 -17.88
CA GLY A 120 11.98 1.74 -18.31
C GLY A 120 11.64 0.61 -17.34
#